data_AF-A0A2N7K958-F1
#
_entry.id   AF-A0A2N7K958-F1
#
_cell.length_a   1.000
_cell.length_b   1.000
_cell.length_c   1.000
_cell.angle_alpha   90.00
_cell.angle_beta   90.00
_cell.angle_gamma   90.00
#
_symmetry.space_group_name_H-M   'P 1'
#
loop_
_entity.id
_entity.type
_entity.pdbx_description
1 polymer ?
#
loop_
_entity_poly.entity_id
_entity_poly.type
_entity_poly.pdbx_seq_one_letter_code
_entity_poly.pdbx_strand_id
1 'polypeptide(L)'
;MLDFDALNAYLDNDRDVIFAVLSTYQEDHGNSLQEIEELVQQQDWGKLHFTVHTLKGILASFGEETATVALENVEQTTFNKLAPQADDLSVIYSEMKIINQQIDEVLSTY
;
A
#
# COMPACT_ATOMS: atom_id res chain seq x y z
N MET A 1 -8.45 2.72 -3.15
CA MET A 1 -9.21 1.47 -2.89
C MET A 1 -8.80 0.35 -3.84
N LEU A 2 -8.86 -0.90 -3.39
CA LEU A 2 -8.54 -2.08 -4.23
C LEU A 2 -9.63 -2.38 -5.26
N ASP A 3 -9.21 -2.80 -6.47
CA ASP A 3 -10.11 -3.33 -7.50
C ASP A 3 -10.15 -4.86 -7.41
N PHE A 4 -11.06 -5.38 -6.58
CA PHE A 4 -11.22 -6.82 -6.42
C PHE A 4 -11.76 -7.52 -7.67
N ASP A 5 -12.53 -6.83 -8.52
CA ASP A 5 -13.01 -7.42 -9.76
C ASP A 5 -11.83 -7.67 -10.72
N ALA A 6 -10.94 -6.67 -10.86
CA ALA A 6 -9.71 -6.82 -11.63
C ALA A 6 -8.75 -7.85 -11.01
N LEU A 7 -8.56 -7.83 -9.69
CA LEU A 7 -7.69 -8.79 -8.99
C LEU A 7 -8.20 -10.23 -9.15
N ASN A 8 -9.50 -10.45 -8.95
CA ASN A 8 -10.12 -11.77 -9.13
C ASN A 8 -9.99 -12.25 -10.57
N ALA A 9 -10.21 -11.38 -11.55
CA ALA A 9 -10.06 -11.72 -12.97
C ALA A 9 -8.59 -12.04 -13.33
N TYR A 10 -7.64 -11.29 -12.79
CA TYR A 10 -6.20 -11.50 -13.02
C TYR A 10 -5.71 -12.83 -12.45
N LEU A 11 -6.27 -13.27 -11.31
CA LEU A 11 -5.96 -14.53 -10.65
C LEU A 11 -6.92 -15.67 -11.04
N ASP A 12 -7.55 -15.60 -12.21
CA ASP A 12 -8.45 -16.61 -12.77
C ASP A 12 -9.61 -17.04 -11.83
N ASN A 13 -10.03 -16.15 -10.93
CA ASN A 13 -10.99 -16.41 -9.84
C ASN A 13 -10.57 -17.57 -8.91
N ASP A 14 -9.28 -17.91 -8.88
CA ASP A 14 -8.73 -18.92 -8.00
C ASP A 14 -8.65 -18.37 -6.57
N ARG A 15 -9.66 -18.74 -5.78
CA ARG A 15 -9.83 -18.33 -4.39
C ARG A 15 -8.64 -18.68 -3.50
N ASP A 16 -8.00 -19.82 -3.72
CA ASP A 16 -6.86 -20.24 -2.90
C ASP A 16 -5.63 -19.37 -3.20
N VAL A 17 -5.44 -18.99 -4.48
CA VAL A 17 -4.38 -18.08 -4.89
C VAL A 17 -4.64 -16.65 -4.39
N ILE A 18 -5.87 -16.15 -4.52
CA ILE A 18 -6.24 -14.83 -4.00
C ILE A 18 -6.01 -14.76 -2.50
N PHE A 19 -6.45 -15.77 -1.75
CA PHE A 19 -6.21 -15.86 -0.32
C PHE A 19 -4.71 -15.82 -0.01
N ALA A 20 -3.91 -16.66 -0.65
CA ALA A 20 -2.47 -16.71 -0.41
C ALA A 20 -1.78 -15.36 -0.70
N VAL A 21 -2.14 -14.67 -1.78
CA VAL A 21 -1.59 -13.36 -2.15
C VAL A 21 -1.94 -12.29 -1.11
N LEU A 22 -3.22 -12.22 -0.72
CA LEU A 22 -3.68 -11.23 0.25
C LEU A 22 -3.15 -11.51 1.67
N SER A 23 -3.06 -12.78 2.08
CA SER A 23 -2.43 -13.16 3.35
C SER A 23 -0.95 -12.79 3.38
N THR A 24 -0.22 -13.03 2.28
CA THR A 24 1.20 -12.63 2.18
C THR A 24 1.35 -11.11 2.30
N TYR A 25 0.49 -10.34 1.64
CA TYR A 25 0.46 -8.89 1.80
C TYR A 25 0.22 -8.48 3.27
N GLN A 26 -0.77 -9.09 3.94
CA GLN A 26 -1.08 -8.74 5.32
C GLN A 26 0.08 -9.07 6.28
N GLU A 27 0.74 -10.22 6.10
CA GLU A 27 1.90 -10.63 6.90
C GLU A 27 3.08 -9.68 6.72
N ASP A 28 3.42 -9.34 5.46
CA ASP A 28 4.62 -8.56 5.16
C ASP A 28 4.40 -7.04 5.27
N HIS A 29 3.17 -6.56 5.01
CA HIS A 29 2.88 -5.14 4.79
C HIS A 29 1.69 -4.60 5.58
N GLY A 30 0.99 -5.41 6.38
CA GLY A 30 -0.13 -4.94 7.21
C GLY A 30 0.24 -3.81 8.18
N ASN A 31 1.51 -3.76 8.62
CA ASN A 31 2.05 -2.72 9.50
C ASN A 31 2.75 -1.57 8.75
N SER A 32 2.81 -1.59 7.42
CA SER A 32 3.56 -0.57 6.66
C SER A 32 3.04 0.85 6.85
N LEU A 33 1.76 1.03 7.21
CA LEU A 33 1.25 2.35 7.59
C LEU A 33 1.99 2.92 8.81
N GLN A 34 2.14 2.13 9.87
CA GLN A 34 2.86 2.54 11.07
C GLN A 34 4.33 2.81 10.75
N GLU A 35 4.95 1.95 9.92
CA GLU A 35 6.33 2.15 9.47
C GLU A 35 6.50 3.49 8.74
N ILE A 36 5.59 3.84 7.82
CA ILE A 36 5.63 5.13 7.12
C ILE A 36 5.51 6.30 8.11
N GLU A 37 4.57 6.24 9.06
CA GLU A 37 4.39 7.28 10.08
C GLU A 37 5.68 7.47 10.91
N GLU A 38 6.33 6.38 11.32
CA GLU A 38 7.59 6.42 12.07
C GLU A 38 8.74 7.00 11.24
N LEU A 39 8.89 6.59 9.98
CA LEU A 39 9.92 7.10 9.08
C LEU A 39 9.74 8.60 8.80
N VAL A 40 8.49 9.07 8.68
CA VAL A 40 8.18 10.50 8.55
C VAL A 40 8.56 11.28 9.80
N GLN A 41 8.24 10.75 10.99
CA GLN A 41 8.60 11.39 12.26
C GLN A 41 10.13 11.46 12.45
N GLN A 42 10.85 10.41 12.05
CA GLN A 42 12.31 10.32 12.13
C GLN A 42 13.03 11.12 11.02
N GLN A 43 12.29 11.60 10.02
CA GLN A 43 12.83 12.24 8.82
C GLN A 43 13.80 11.33 8.04
N ASP A 44 13.58 10.01 8.09
CA ASP A 44 14.39 9.03 7.35
C ASP A 44 13.85 8.87 5.91
N TRP A 45 14.10 9.90 5.10
CA TRP A 45 13.64 9.95 3.71
C TRP A 45 14.25 8.86 2.82
N GLY A 46 15.45 8.41 3.17
CA GLY A 46 16.13 7.35 2.44
C GLY A 46 15.35 6.04 2.55
N LYS A 47 15.00 5.62 3.77
CA LYS A 47 14.17 4.43 3.95
C LYS A 47 12.74 4.63 3.48
N LEU A 48 12.16 5.80 3.75
CA LEU A 48 10.79 6.11 3.32
C LEU A 48 10.63 5.90 1.81
N HIS A 49 11.60 6.36 1.00
CA HIS A 49 11.62 6.15 -0.45
C HIS A 49 11.45 4.67 -0.83
N PHE A 50 12.21 3.78 -0.21
CA PHE A 50 12.14 2.34 -0.51
C PHE A 50 10.84 1.70 -0.01
N THR A 51 10.37 2.09 1.18
CA THR A 51 9.11 1.59 1.74
C THR A 51 7.93 1.95 0.83
N VAL A 52 7.84 3.22 0.39
CA VAL A 52 6.74 3.64 -0.49
C VAL A 52 6.85 3.08 -1.92
N HIS A 53 8.07 2.91 -2.45
CA HIS A 53 8.30 2.27 -3.75
C HIS A 53 7.74 0.83 -3.77
N THR A 54 8.07 0.06 -2.72
CA THR A 54 7.65 -1.34 -2.61
C THR A 54 6.12 -1.43 -2.50
N LEU A 55 5.52 -0.65 -1.60
CA LEU A 55 4.06 -0.62 -1.44
C LEU A 55 3.34 -0.19 -2.72
N LYS A 56 3.86 0.82 -3.41
CA LYS A 56 3.29 1.28 -4.68
C LYS A 56 3.23 0.13 -5.69
N GLY A 57 4.30 -0.64 -5.84
CA GLY A 57 4.36 -1.76 -6.77
C GLY A 57 3.30 -2.82 -6.46
N ILE A 58 3.15 -3.18 -5.19
CA ILE A 58 2.19 -4.20 -4.77
C ILE A 58 0.75 -3.69 -4.93
N LEU A 59 0.44 -2.49 -4.44
CA LEU A 59 -0.91 -1.92 -4.52
C LEU A 59 -1.33 -1.68 -5.98
N ALA A 60 -0.41 -1.26 -6.85
CA ALA A 60 -0.67 -1.15 -8.29
C ALA A 60 -1.02 -2.51 -8.90
N SER A 61 -0.38 -3.59 -8.45
CA SER A 61 -0.71 -4.95 -8.90
C SER A 61 -2.10 -5.42 -8.43
N PHE A 62 -2.65 -4.81 -7.39
CA PHE A 62 -4.01 -5.04 -6.91
C PHE A 62 -5.04 -4.07 -7.51
N GLY A 63 -4.65 -3.28 -8.52
CA GLY A 63 -5.53 -2.32 -9.18
C GLY A 63 -5.85 -1.08 -8.35
N GLU A 64 -5.07 -0.80 -7.30
CA GLU A 64 -5.25 0.40 -6.49
C GLU A 64 -4.66 1.62 -7.24
N GLU A 65 -5.46 2.68 -7.42
CA GLU A 65 -5.03 3.88 -8.15
C GLU A 65 -4.79 5.11 -7.26
N THR A 66 -5.48 5.24 -6.13
CA THR A 66 -5.48 6.49 -5.35
C THR A 66 -4.27 6.59 -4.44
N ALA A 67 -4.00 5.54 -3.66
CA ALA A 67 -2.81 5.45 -2.83
C ALA A 67 -1.54 5.37 -3.69
N THR A 68 -1.57 4.66 -4.83
CA THR A 68 -0.40 4.51 -5.70
C THR A 68 0.09 5.83 -6.27
N VAL A 69 -0.80 6.74 -6.66
CA VAL A 69 -0.43 8.10 -7.10
C VAL A 69 0.23 8.89 -5.96
N ALA A 70 -0.35 8.86 -4.76
CA ALA A 70 0.23 9.55 -3.60
C ALA A 70 1.59 8.94 -3.19
N LEU A 71 1.71 7.61 -3.19
CA LEU A 71 2.96 6.89 -2.93
C LEU A 71 4.04 7.26 -3.96
N GLU A 72 3.68 7.40 -5.24
CA GLU A 72 4.61 7.86 -6.28
C GLU A 72 5.11 9.28 -6.03
N ASN A 73 4.22 10.21 -5.66
CA ASN A 73 4.62 11.58 -5.33
C ASN A 73 5.60 11.61 -4.14
N VAL A 74 5.30 10.84 -3.09
CA VAL A 74 6.19 10.69 -1.93
C VAL A 74 7.52 10.05 -2.33
N GLU A 75 7.51 9.00 -3.15
CA GLU A 75 8.70 8.32 -3.66
C GLU A 75 9.63 9.29 -4.39
N GLN A 76 9.08 10.07 -5.33
CA GLN A 76 9.84 11.04 -6.12
C GLN A 76 10.42 12.17 -5.26
N THR A 77 9.65 12.63 -4.27
CA THR A 77 10.09 13.68 -3.35
C THR A 77 11.22 13.19 -2.43
N THR A 78 11.06 12.00 -1.86
CA THR A 78 12.01 11.40 -0.92
C THR A 78 13.28 10.90 -1.61
N PHE A 79 13.23 10.56 -2.89
CA PHE A 79 14.43 10.30 -3.72
C PHE A 79 15.41 11.47 -3.67
N ASN A 80 14.89 12.71 -3.65
CA ASN A 80 15.68 13.93 -3.52
C ASN A 80 16.00 14.30 -2.07
N LYS A 81 15.70 13.43 -1.11
CA LYS A 81 15.83 13.64 0.35
C LYS A 81 15.05 14.85 0.86
N LEU A 82 13.93 15.16 0.22
CA LEU A 82 13.02 16.22 0.63
C LEU A 82 11.87 15.63 1.44
N ALA A 83 11.31 16.44 2.34
CA ALA A 83 10.13 16.08 3.08
C ALA A 83 8.92 15.94 2.13
N PRO A 84 8.10 14.89 2.27
CA PRO A 84 6.88 14.73 1.48
C PRO A 84 5.86 15.85 1.73
N GLN A 85 4.95 16.07 0.79
CA GLN A 85 3.82 16.98 0.99
C GLN A 85 2.84 16.38 2.00
N ALA A 86 2.26 17.23 2.85
CA ALA A 86 1.29 16.80 3.86
C ALA A 86 0.01 16.20 3.24
N ASP A 87 -0.40 16.71 2.08
CA ASP A 87 -1.59 16.23 1.37
C ASP A 87 -1.39 14.79 0.86
N ASP A 88 -0.24 14.48 0.26
CA ASP A 88 0.08 13.11 -0.18
C ASP A 88 0.14 12.14 1.03
N LEU A 89 0.76 12.56 2.13
CA LEU A 89 0.80 11.75 3.36
C LEU A 89 -0.59 11.50 3.92
N SER A 90 -1.47 12.51 3.94
CA SER A 90 -2.85 12.38 4.40
C SER A 90 -3.63 11.36 3.56
N VAL A 91 -3.45 11.40 2.23
CA VAL A 91 -4.05 10.41 1.31
C VAL A 91 -3.53 9.01 1.63
N ILE A 92 -2.22 8.82 1.75
CA ILE A 92 -1.61 7.51 2.08
C ILE A 92 -2.19 6.99 3.40
N TYR A 93 -2.25 7.81 4.44
CA TYR A 93 -2.74 7.38 5.76
C TYR A 93 -4.21 6.99 5.75
N SER A 94 -5.04 7.69 4.97
CA SER A 94 -6.45 7.36 4.81
C SER A 94 -6.63 6.08 4.00
N GLU A 95 -6.02 6.00 2.82
CA GLU A 95 -6.21 4.88 1.91
C GLU A 95 -5.62 3.58 2.45
N MET A 96 -4.45 3.62 3.10
CA MET A 96 -3.86 2.41 3.70
C MET A 96 -4.76 1.79 4.78
N LYS A 97 -5.46 2.62 5.57
CA LYS A 97 -6.45 2.12 6.55
C LYS A 97 -7.62 1.43 5.86
N ILE A 98 -8.12 2.02 4.78
CA ILE A 98 -9.22 1.46 3.99
C ILE A 98 -8.78 0.14 3.35
N ILE A 99 -7.61 0.11 2.71
CA ILE A 99 -7.05 -1.07 2.04
C ILE A 99 -6.86 -2.22 3.04
N ASN A 100 -6.23 -1.95 4.19
CA ASN A 100 -6.05 -2.97 5.22
C ASN A 100 -7.39 -3.54 5.70
N GLN A 101 -8.38 -2.66 5.94
CA GLN A 101 -9.72 -3.08 6.32
C GLN A 101 -10.39 -3.94 5.23
N GLN A 102 -10.27 -3.56 3.96
CA GLN A 102 -10.81 -4.33 2.83
C GLN A 102 -10.19 -5.73 2.75
N ILE A 103 -8.88 -5.84 2.95
CA ILE A 103 -8.16 -7.12 2.93
C ILE A 103 -8.57 -7.99 4.11
N ASP A 104 -8.63 -7.43 5.32
CA ASP A 104 -9.10 -8.14 6.52
C ASP A 104 -10.52 -8.68 6.34
N GLU A 105 -11.43 -7.87 5.78
CA GLU A 105 -12.81 -8.28 5.50
C GLU A 105 -12.86 -9.45 4.52
N VAL A 106 -12.10 -9.38 3.42
CA VAL A 106 -12.03 -10.46 2.43
C VAL A 106 -11.48 -11.73 3.05
N LEU A 107 -10.36 -11.67 3.77
CA LEU A 107 -9.73 -12.83 4.39
C LEU A 107 -10.60 -13.46 5.48
N SER A 108 -11.44 -12.68 6.17
CA SER A 108 -12.39 -13.20 7.16
C SER A 108 -13.54 -14.02 6.57
N THR A 109 -13.74 -13.97 5.25
CA THR A 109 -14.80 -14.70 4.54
C THR A 109 -14.38 -16.08 4.03
N TYR A 110 -13.11 -16.43 4.20
CA TYR A 110 -12.54 -17.75 3.90
C TYR A 110 -12.65 -18.67 5.13
#